data_AF-A0A7W1NUB5-F1
#
_entry.id   AF-A0A7W1NUB5-F1
#
_cell.length_a   1.000
_cell.length_b   1.000
_cell.length_c   1.000
_cell.angle_alpha   90.00
_cell.angle_beta   90.00
_cell.angle_gamma   90.00
#
_symmetry.space_group_name_H-M   'P 1'
#
loop_
_entity.id
_entity.type
_entity.pdbx_description
1 polymer ?
#
loop_
_entity_poly.entity_id
_entity_poly.type
_entity_poly.pdbx_seq_one_letter_code
_entity_poly.pdbx_strand_id
1 'polypeptide(L)'
;MNCRDLRPLLARYVDGEVEGYEQTLIQQHLMSCKTCAAAVSELKMARQRVQREIKNWAASAVPPATARERLLAKLAAEKDTPVQTVRPDKPFSKHFSGAALLTRMIWVGLLVIIIIAALIFILSMSKAS
;
A
#
# COMPACT_ATOMS: atom_id res chain seq x y z
N MET A 1 -3.82 9.55 8.81
CA MET A 1 -2.78 8.51 8.71
C MET A 1 -1.66 8.80 9.69
N ASN A 2 -1.15 7.79 10.39
CA ASN A 2 0.02 7.91 11.26
C ASN A 2 1.30 7.37 10.57
N CYS A 3 2.47 7.54 11.20
CA CYS A 3 3.76 7.12 10.64
C CYS A 3 3.84 5.59 10.43
N ARG A 4 3.20 4.79 11.28
CA ARG A 4 3.20 3.33 11.20
C ARG A 4 2.44 2.85 9.97
N ASP A 5 1.30 3.47 9.66
CA ASP A 5 0.51 3.14 8.46
C ASP A 5 1.24 3.59 7.18
N LEU A 6 1.94 4.73 7.23
CA LEU A 6 2.66 5.29 6.08
C LEU A 6 3.90 4.48 5.69
N ARG A 7 4.64 3.96 6.67
CA ARG A 7 5.95 3.30 6.45
C ARG A 7 5.96 2.21 5.36
N PRO A 8 5.00 1.26 5.30
CA PRO A 8 4.97 0.26 4.23
C PRO A 8 4.60 0.83 2.85
N LEU A 9 4.01 2.02 2.79
CA LEU A 9 3.57 2.66 1.53
C LEU A 9 4.65 3.53 0.89
N LEU A 10 5.73 3.85 1.61
CA LEU A 10 6.73 4.83 1.15
C LEU A 10 7.42 4.43 -0.15
N ALA A 11 7.78 3.16 -0.32
CA ALA A 11 8.44 2.69 -1.56
C ALA A 11 7.50 2.84 -2.76
N ARG A 12 6.27 2.31 -2.65
CA ARG A 12 5.22 2.43 -3.67
C ARG A 12 4.91 3.89 -4.01
N TYR A 13 4.84 4.76 -2.99
CA TYR A 13 4.66 6.19 -3.18
C TYR A 13 5.82 6.83 -3.95
N VAL A 14 7.07 6.47 -3.62
CA VAL A 14 8.26 6.96 -4.33
C VAL A 14 8.30 6.48 -5.77
N ASP A 15 7.83 5.26 -6.04
CA ASP A 15 7.77 4.69 -7.39
C ASP A 15 6.59 5.20 -8.22
N GLY A 16 5.62 5.87 -7.60
CA GLY A 16 4.44 6.44 -8.26
C GLY A 16 3.25 5.48 -8.36
N GLU A 17 3.25 4.41 -7.57
CA GLU A 17 2.24 3.33 -7.58
C GLU A 17 1.09 3.55 -6.59
N VAL A 18 1.00 4.74 -6.00
CA VAL A 18 -0.07 5.14 -5.09
C VAL A 18 -0.86 6.26 -5.75
N GLU A 19 -2.17 6.06 -5.85
CA GLU A 19 -3.08 6.93 -6.59
C GLU A 19 -4.28 7.36 -5.73
N GLY A 20 -5.01 8.38 -6.21
CA GLY A 20 -6.27 8.82 -5.64
C GLY A 20 -6.17 9.24 -4.16
N TYR A 21 -7.14 8.83 -3.37
CA TYR A 21 -7.28 9.26 -1.97
C TYR A 21 -6.08 8.86 -1.09
N GLU A 22 -5.50 7.68 -1.33
CA GLU A 22 -4.31 7.22 -0.60
C GLU A 22 -3.13 8.16 -0.83
N GLN A 23 -2.93 8.61 -2.07
CA GLN A 23 -1.87 9.56 -2.43
C GLN A 23 -2.05 10.90 -1.70
N THR A 24 -3.28 11.42 -1.64
CA THR A 24 -3.59 12.66 -0.92
C THR A 24 -3.28 12.54 0.58
N LEU A 25 -3.66 11.43 1.21
CA LEU A 25 -3.36 11.17 2.62
C LEU A 25 -1.85 11.12 2.89
N ILE A 26 -1.08 10.49 1.98
CA ILE A 26 0.38 10.46 2.06
C ILE A 26 0.94 11.87 1.98
N GLN A 27 0.56 12.65 0.97
CA GLN A 27 1.04 14.01 0.79
C GLN A 27 0.75 14.89 2.00
N GLN A 28 -0.47 14.83 2.54
CA GLN A 28 -0.85 15.58 3.74
C GLN A 28 0.03 15.22 4.95
N HIS A 29 0.27 13.92 5.16
CA HIS A 29 1.15 13.49 6.26
C HIS A 29 2.58 14.00 6.07
N LEU A 30 3.13 13.89 4.85
CA LEU A 30 4.50 14.34 4.53
C LEU A 30 4.70 15.85 4.72
N MET A 31 3.65 16.67 4.56
CA MET A 31 3.72 18.10 4.86
C MET A 31 3.92 18.39 6.35
N SER A 32 3.37 17.54 7.22
CA SER A 32 3.42 17.72 8.68
C SER A 32 4.52 16.94 9.39
N CYS A 33 5.03 15.85 8.79
CA CYS A 33 5.95 14.93 9.44
C CYS A 33 7.33 14.94 8.79
N LYS A 34 8.29 15.63 9.44
CA LYS A 34 9.68 15.72 8.97
C LYS A 34 10.38 14.36 8.86
N THR A 35 10.10 13.44 9.78
CA THR A 35 10.71 12.10 9.79
C THR A 35 10.31 11.28 8.56
N CYS A 36 9.02 11.27 8.23
CA CYS A 36 8.52 10.57 7.05
C CYS A 36 8.96 11.27 5.75
N ALA A 37 9.02 12.60 5.74
CA ALA A 37 9.56 13.36 4.61
C ALA A 37 11.04 13.04 4.35
N ALA A 38 11.85 12.94 5.41
CA ALA A 38 13.25 12.53 5.31
C ALA A 38 13.38 11.11 4.73
N ALA A 39 12.59 10.14 5.22
CA ALA A 39 12.60 8.77 4.70
C ALA A 39 12.23 8.70 3.20
N VAL A 40 11.25 9.50 2.75
CA VAL A 40 10.94 9.64 1.30
C VAL A 40 12.11 10.20 0.52
N SER A 41 12.80 11.21 1.07
CA SER A 41 13.98 11.80 0.44
C SER A 41 15.11 10.78 0.27
N GLU A 42 15.39 9.98 1.31
CA GLU A 42 16.38 8.90 1.28
C GLU A 42 16.05 7.85 0.21
N LEU A 43 14.79 7.40 0.15
CA LEU A 43 14.33 6.46 -0.88
C LEU A 43 14.49 7.04 -2.30
N LYS A 44 14.14 8.33 -2.49
CA LYS A 44 14.33 9.01 -3.79
C LYS A 44 15.80 9.08 -4.18
N MET A 45 16.70 9.40 -3.24
CA MET A 45 18.14 9.43 -3.49
C MET A 45 18.70 8.05 -3.85
N ALA A 46 18.26 7.01 -3.14
CA ALA A 46 18.63 5.62 -3.45
C ALA A 46 18.15 5.22 -4.85
N ARG A 47 16.88 5.48 -5.19
CA ARG A 47 16.31 5.25 -6.51
C ARG A 47 17.11 5.95 -7.61
N GLN A 48 17.45 7.23 -7.42
CA GLN A 48 18.23 7.99 -8.38
C GLN A 48 19.64 7.39 -8.58
N ARG A 49 20.28 6.91 -7.52
CA ARG A 49 21.60 6.25 -7.63
C ARG A 49 21.49 4.98 -8.48
N VAL A 50 20.54 4.10 -8.15
CA VAL A 50 20.30 2.87 -8.93
C VAL A 50 20.00 3.19 -10.40
N GLN A 51 19.15 4.18 -10.67
CA GLN A 51 18.84 4.59 -12.04
C GLN A 51 20.06 5.09 -12.81
N ARG A 52 20.97 5.83 -12.15
CA ARG A 52 22.22 6.27 -12.78
C ARG A 52 23.12 5.09 -13.13
N GLU A 53 23.32 4.15 -12.20
CA GLU A 53 24.14 2.97 -12.47
C GLU A 53 23.56 2.11 -13.61
N ILE A 54 22.25 1.89 -13.61
CA ILE A 54 21.58 1.17 -14.70
C ILE A 54 21.76 1.90 -16.03
N LYS A 55 21.62 3.23 -16.07
CA LYS A 55 21.84 4.02 -17.29
C LYS A 55 23.27 3.91 -17.79
N ASN A 56 24.25 3.98 -16.88
CA ASN A 56 25.67 3.86 -17.22
C ASN A 56 25.97 2.47 -17.81
N TRP A 57 25.44 1.42 -17.18
CA TRP A 57 25.56 0.05 -17.68
C TRP A 57 24.84 -0.14 -19.02
N ALA A 58 23.65 0.41 -19.19
CA ALA A 58 22.90 0.32 -20.44
C ALA A 58 23.61 1.06 -21.58
N ALA A 59 24.31 2.15 -21.30
CA ALA A 59 25.08 2.90 -22.30
C ALA A 59 26.28 2.10 -22.86
N SER A 60 26.84 1.18 -22.09
CA SER A 60 27.90 0.28 -22.56
C SER A 60 27.38 -1.01 -23.19
N ALA A 61 26.09 -1.32 -23.03
CA ALA A 61 25.47 -2.47 -23.67
C ALA A 61 25.20 -2.18 -25.16
N VAL A 62 25.74 -3.03 -26.04
CA VAL A 62 25.38 -3.01 -27.46
C VAL A 62 24.21 -3.96 -27.68
N PRO A 63 22.98 -3.47 -27.96
CA PRO A 63 21.88 -4.35 -28.29
C PRO A 63 22.18 -5.09 -29.61
N PRO A 64 21.69 -6.33 -29.79
CA PRO A 64 21.82 -7.05 -31.05
C PRO A 64 21.25 -6.23 -32.21
N ALA A 65 21.84 -6.32 -33.41
CA ALA A 65 21.40 -5.55 -34.59
C ALA A 65 19.89 -5.70 -34.86
N THR A 66 19.34 -6.90 -34.62
CA THR A 66 17.91 -7.21 -34.83
C THR A 66 16.99 -6.78 -33.68
N ALA A 67 17.51 -6.18 -32.60
CA ALA A 67 16.71 -5.82 -31.43
C ALA A 67 15.67 -4.73 -31.77
N ARG A 68 16.06 -3.75 -32.59
CA ARG A 68 15.17 -2.66 -33.01
C ARG A 68 14.05 -3.18 -33.91
N GLU A 69 14.37 -3.98 -34.91
CA GLU A 69 13.35 -4.58 -35.80
C GLU A 69 12.38 -5.47 -35.02
N ARG A 70 12.88 -6.31 -34.12
CA ARG A 70 12.04 -7.15 -33.25
C ARG A 70 11.12 -6.33 -32.36
N LEU A 71 11.61 -5.22 -31.79
CA LEU A 71 10.79 -4.32 -30.97
C LEU A 71 9.70 -3.64 -31.81
N LEU A 72 10.05 -3.11 -32.99
CA LEU A 72 9.10 -2.45 -33.89
C LEU A 72 8.05 -3.43 -34.42
N ALA A 73 8.44 -4.66 -34.76
CA ALA A 73 7.51 -5.70 -35.18
C ALA A 73 6.48 -6.03 -34.09
N LYS A 74 6.91 -6.11 -32.81
CA LYS A 74 5.99 -6.30 -31.68
C LYS A 74 5.04 -5.12 -31.50
N LEU A 75 5.54 -3.89 -31.55
CA LEU A 75 4.70 -2.69 -31.43
C LEU A 75 3.69 -2.56 -32.57
N ALA A 76 4.05 -2.98 -33.79
CA ALA A 76 3.12 -3.03 -34.91
C ALA A 76 2.03 -4.09 -34.68
N ALA A 77 2.41 -5.30 -34.27
CA ALA A 77 1.45 -6.36 -33.95
C ALA A 77 0.49 -5.96 -32.82
N GLU A 78 0.96 -5.22 -31.81
CA GLU A 78 0.13 -4.75 -30.71
C GLU A 78 -0.86 -3.66 -31.13
N LYS A 79 -0.54 -2.82 -32.13
CA LYS A 79 -1.48 -1.83 -32.71
C LYS A 79 -2.62 -2.48 -33.48
N ASP A 80 -2.32 -3.60 -34.16
CA ASP A 80 -3.31 -4.33 -34.98
C ASP A 80 -4.11 -5.34 -34.15
N THR A 81 -3.66 -5.65 -32.94
CA THR A 81 -4.43 -6.45 -32.00
C THR A 81 -5.49 -5.56 -31.36
N PRO A 82 -6.79 -5.86 -31.48
CA PRO A 82 -7.80 -5.14 -30.70
C PRO A 82 -7.36 -5.22 -29.24
N VAL A 83 -7.29 -4.06 -28.58
CA VAL A 83 -6.90 -3.93 -27.17
C VAL A 83 -7.69 -4.97 -26.40
N GLN A 84 -7.05 -6.09 -26.11
CA GLN A 84 -7.52 -6.97 -25.06
C GLN A 84 -7.26 -6.11 -23.84
N THR A 85 -8.31 -5.41 -23.42
CA THR A 85 -8.39 -4.95 -22.06
C THR A 85 -8.26 -6.24 -21.28
N VAL A 86 -7.04 -6.55 -20.83
CA VAL A 86 -6.83 -7.31 -19.63
C VAL A 86 -7.48 -6.42 -18.59
N ARG A 87 -8.82 -6.51 -18.49
CA ARG A 87 -9.51 -6.16 -17.28
C ARG A 87 -8.75 -7.00 -16.25
N PRO A 88 -8.11 -6.38 -15.25
CA PRO A 88 -7.63 -7.18 -14.15
C PRO A 88 -8.88 -7.86 -13.59
N ASP A 89 -9.05 -9.13 -13.95
CA ASP A 89 -10.13 -9.97 -13.49
C ASP A 89 -9.87 -10.17 -12.01
N LYS A 90 -10.49 -9.27 -11.24
CA LYS A 90 -10.46 -9.06 -9.79
C LYS A 90 -9.63 -7.83 -9.40
N PRO A 91 -10.24 -6.84 -8.73
CA PRO A 91 -9.46 -5.84 -8.02
C PRO A 91 -8.63 -6.57 -6.96
N PHE A 92 -7.32 -6.35 -6.94
CA PHE A 92 -6.38 -6.88 -5.95
C PHE A 92 -6.65 -6.32 -4.52
N SER A 93 -7.80 -5.67 -4.30
CA SER A 93 -8.22 -5.08 -3.03
C SER A 93 -8.88 -6.07 -2.05
N LYS A 94 -8.99 -7.37 -2.38
CA LYS A 94 -9.76 -8.31 -1.55
C LYS A 94 -9.04 -8.95 -0.35
N HIS A 95 -7.76 -8.66 -0.09
CA HIS A 95 -7.07 -9.22 1.09
C HIS A 95 -6.80 -8.26 2.25
N PHE A 96 -7.33 -7.03 2.22
CA PHE A 96 -7.30 -6.16 3.39
C PHE A 96 -8.70 -5.71 3.79
N SER A 97 -9.60 -6.68 4.00
CA SER A 97 -10.85 -6.40 4.73
C SER A 97 -10.50 -6.20 6.21
N GLY A 98 -10.37 -4.94 6.63
CA GLY A 98 -10.42 -4.52 8.04
C GLY A 98 -11.72 -4.92 8.76
N ALA A 99 -12.64 -5.61 8.08
CA ALA A 99 -13.85 -6.21 8.66
C ALA A 99 -13.55 -7.28 9.73
N ALA A 100 -12.41 -7.98 9.67
CA ALA A 100 -12.05 -8.97 10.69
C ALA A 100 -11.65 -8.35 12.05
N LEU A 101 -11.30 -7.05 12.07
CA LEU A 101 -10.99 -6.33 13.31
C LEU A 101 -12.26 -5.79 13.97
N LEU A 102 -13.27 -5.39 13.18
CA LEU A 102 -14.54 -4.88 13.69
C LEU A 102 -15.39 -5.98 14.34
N THR A 103 -15.43 -7.19 13.78
CA THR A 103 -16.16 -8.32 14.39
C THR A 103 -15.54 -8.73 15.72
N ARG A 104 -14.22 -8.70 15.86
CA ARG A 104 -13.52 -9.03 17.11
C ARG A 104 -13.81 -8.03 18.24
N MET A 105 -13.96 -6.73 17.95
CA MET A 105 -14.26 -5.72 18.98
C MET A 105 -15.68 -5.83 19.53
N ILE A 106 -16.66 -6.25 18.72
CA ILE A 106 -18.06 -6.41 19.15
C ILE A 106 -18.18 -7.54 20.20
N TRP A 107 -17.53 -8.68 19.98
CA TRP A 107 -17.58 -9.82 20.91
C TRP A 107 -16.85 -9.54 22.23
N VAL A 108 -15.71 -8.82 22.20
CA VAL A 108 -14.99 -8.43 23.42
C VAL A 108 -15.79 -7.42 24.24
N GLY A 109 -16.41 -6.43 23.58
CA GLY A 109 -17.27 -5.45 24.27
C GLY A 109 -18.46 -6.09 24.98
N LEU A 110 -19.11 -7.07 24.34
CA LEU A 110 -20.27 -7.77 24.90
C LEU A 110 -19.88 -8.64 26.11
N LEU A 111 -18.71 -9.29 26.08
CA LEU A 111 -18.18 -10.05 27.22
C LEU A 111 -17.90 -9.17 28.45
N VAL A 112 -17.34 -7.98 28.24
CA VAL A 112 -17.06 -7.03 29.34
C VAL A 112 -18.35 -6.53 29.98
N ILE A 113 -19.39 -6.23 29.19
CA ILE A 113 -20.70 -5.80 29.71
C ILE A 113 -21.33 -6.90 30.58
N ILE A 114 -21.28 -8.16 30.15
CA ILE A 114 -21.81 -9.29 30.92
C ILE A 114 -21.07 -9.44 32.26
N ILE A 115 -19.74 -9.34 32.27
CA ILE A 115 -18.94 -9.44 33.49
C ILE A 115 -19.28 -8.31 34.47
N ILE A 116 -19.42 -7.09 33.98
CA ILE A 116 -19.79 -5.93 34.82
C ILE A 116 -21.20 -6.12 35.41
N ALA A 117 -22.17 -6.55 34.60
CA ALA A 117 -23.53 -6.80 35.07
C ALA A 117 -23.58 -7.90 36.15
N ALA A 118 -22.81 -8.99 35.97
CA ALA A 118 -22.71 -10.07 36.94
C ALA A 118 -22.09 -9.58 38.27
N LEU A 119 -21.03 -8.77 38.22
CA LEU A 119 -20.41 -8.20 39.42
C LEU A 119 -21.36 -7.26 40.18
N ILE A 120 -22.12 -6.42 39.47
CA ILE A 120 -23.13 -5.56 40.09
C ILE A 120 -24.22 -6.40 40.76
N PHE A 121 -24.68 -7.48 40.12
CA PHE A 121 -25.68 -8.36 40.69
C PHE A 121 -25.19 -9.08 41.96
N ILE A 122 -23.95 -9.58 41.97
CA ILE A 122 -23.34 -10.22 43.14
C ILE A 122 -23.19 -9.22 44.29
N LEU A 123 -22.74 -7.99 44.01
CA LEU A 123 -22.63 -6.93 45.02
C LEU A 123 -23.99 -6.48 45.56
N SER A 124 -25.04 -6.54 44.75
CA SER A 124 -26.41 -6.24 45.19
C SER A 124 -26.96 -7.35 46.10
N MET A 125 -26.63 -8.62 45.83
CA MET A 125 -27.03 -9.74 46.69
C MET A 125 -26.30 -9.72 48.03
N SER A 126 -25.01 -9.33 48.06
CA SER A 126 -24.24 -9.27 49.32
C SER A 126 -24.68 -8.14 50.24
N LYS A 127 -25.43 -7.15 49.74
CA LYS A 127 -25.91 -6.00 50.52
C LYS A 127 -27.32 -6.21 51.09
N ALA A 128 -27.99 -7.30 50.70
CA ALA A 128 -29.34 -7.65 51.13
C ALA A 128 -29.38 -8.78 52.19
N SER A 129 -28.22 -9.23 52.66
CA SER A 129 -28.04 -10.15 53.81
C SER A 129 -27.38 -9.41 54.96
#